data_AF-A0A7S0GCL4-F1
#
_entry.id   AF-A0A7S0GCL4-F1
#
_cell.length_a   1.000
_cell.length_b   1.000
_cell.length_c   1.000
_cell.angle_alpha   90.00
_cell.angle_beta   90.00
_cell.angle_gamma   90.00
#
_symmetry.space_group_name_H-M   'P 1'
#
loop_
_entity.id
_entity.type
_entity.pdbx_description
1 polymer ?
#
loop_
_entity_poly.entity_id
_entity_poly.type
_entity_poly.pdbx_seq_one_letter_code
_entity_poly.pdbx_strand_id
1 'polypeptide(L)'
;MHPPEILAYISSKNPHTRVWPALDNGAPIPARVPFRRVSWDPGERLFRGEICWVDDFHATWQGCAKWCYRIKFDSSFTCIVSGGCSQYGLARRNISDSSIPQAPLKVHLFGEELVYISARIEDYIAG
;
A
#
# COMPACT_ATOMS: atom_id res chain seq x y z
N MET A 1 -24.16 11.23 -2.48
CA MET A 1 -22.85 11.04 -1.80
C MET A 1 -21.97 10.29 -2.79
N HIS A 2 -20.95 10.93 -3.36
CA HIS A 2 -20.06 10.27 -4.32
C HIS A 2 -19.09 9.35 -3.56
N PRO A 3 -18.76 8.16 -4.08
CA PRO A 3 -17.70 7.35 -3.51
C PRO A 3 -16.40 8.16 -3.50
N PRO A 4 -15.54 8.02 -2.48
CA PRO A 4 -14.25 8.69 -2.47
C PRO A 4 -13.47 8.31 -3.74
N GLU A 5 -12.90 9.30 -4.39
CA GLU A 5 -12.09 9.10 -5.59
C GLU A 5 -10.84 8.28 -5.21
N ILE A 6 -10.67 7.11 -5.84
CA ILE A 6 -9.51 6.26 -5.61
C ILE A 6 -8.34 6.83 -6.43
N LEU A 7 -7.52 7.64 -5.78
CA LEU A 7 -6.37 8.31 -6.42
C LEU A 7 -5.23 7.33 -6.79
N ALA A 8 -5.07 6.23 -6.05
CA ALA A 8 -4.03 5.24 -6.29
C ALA A 8 -4.43 3.87 -5.73
N TYR A 9 -3.93 2.78 -6.32
CA TYR A 9 -4.19 1.41 -5.87
C TYR A 9 -3.08 0.43 -6.27
N ILE A 10 -2.97 -0.70 -5.58
CA ILE A 10 -2.22 -1.88 -6.03
C ILE A 10 -3.17 -2.79 -6.82
N SER A 11 -2.72 -3.27 -7.98
CA SER A 11 -3.47 -4.19 -8.85
C SER A 11 -2.93 -5.61 -8.72
N SER A 12 -3.80 -6.56 -8.45
CA SER A 12 -3.51 -8.01 -8.50
C SER A 12 -4.15 -8.67 -9.72
N LYS A 13 -4.38 -7.91 -10.80
CA LYS A 13 -4.94 -8.45 -12.06
C LYS A 13 -3.93 -9.22 -12.91
N ASN A 14 -2.64 -9.10 -12.62
CA ASN A 14 -1.61 -9.81 -13.38
C ASN A 14 -1.71 -11.32 -13.11
N PRO A 15 -1.69 -12.22 -14.11
CA PRO A 15 -1.75 -13.67 -13.88
C PRO A 15 -0.72 -14.20 -12.88
N HIS A 16 0.45 -13.57 -12.77
CA HIS A 16 1.48 -13.93 -11.81
C HIS A 16 1.09 -13.70 -10.34
N THR A 17 0.08 -12.88 -10.04
CA THR A 17 -0.41 -12.70 -8.66
C THR A 17 -1.37 -13.80 -8.22
N ARG A 18 -1.69 -14.79 -9.09
CA ARG A 18 -2.49 -15.97 -8.70
C ARG A 18 -1.83 -16.83 -7.64
N VAL A 19 -0.51 -16.76 -7.50
CA VAL A 19 0.25 -17.50 -6.47
C VAL A 19 0.20 -16.83 -5.10
N TRP A 20 -0.37 -15.61 -5.01
CA TRP A 20 -0.45 -14.90 -3.74
C TRP A 20 -1.45 -15.57 -2.80
N PRO A 21 -1.17 -15.60 -1.48
CA PRO A 21 -2.08 -16.18 -0.52
C PRO A 21 -3.38 -15.39 -0.45
N ALA A 22 -4.46 -16.09 -0.11
CA ALA A 22 -5.73 -15.51 0.26
C ALA A 22 -5.57 -14.53 1.45
N LEU A 23 -6.60 -13.70 1.67
CA LEU A 23 -6.75 -12.99 2.93
C LEU A 23 -6.86 -13.99 4.08
N ASP A 24 -6.56 -13.57 5.31
CA ASP A 24 -6.48 -14.50 6.45
C ASP A 24 -7.84 -15.10 6.83
N ASN A 25 -8.94 -14.53 6.33
CA ASN A 25 -10.30 -15.10 6.44
C ASN A 25 -10.64 -16.10 5.31
N GLY A 26 -9.69 -16.42 4.43
CA GLY A 26 -9.86 -17.33 3.29
C GLY A 26 -10.41 -16.68 2.01
N ALA A 27 -10.78 -15.40 2.04
CA ALA A 27 -11.26 -14.71 0.84
C ALA A 27 -10.11 -14.50 -0.17
N PRO A 28 -10.38 -14.53 -1.49
CA PRO A 28 -9.37 -14.25 -2.49
C PRO A 28 -8.83 -12.82 -2.36
N ILE A 29 -7.58 -12.60 -2.77
CA ILE A 29 -7.00 -11.26 -2.80
C ILE A 29 -7.81 -10.34 -3.73
N PRO A 30 -8.19 -9.12 -3.29
CA PRO A 30 -8.92 -8.19 -4.13
C PRO A 30 -8.14 -7.79 -5.37
N ALA A 31 -8.82 -7.70 -6.52
CA ALA A 31 -8.22 -7.33 -7.81
C ALA A 31 -7.58 -5.93 -7.79
N ARG A 32 -8.13 -5.01 -6.99
CA ARG A 32 -7.60 -3.67 -6.73
C ARG A 32 -7.68 -3.38 -5.24
N VAL A 33 -6.57 -2.90 -4.68
CA VAL A 33 -6.45 -2.56 -3.27
C VAL A 33 -6.12 -1.06 -3.18
N PRO A 34 -7.06 -0.21 -2.74
CA PRO A 34 -6.88 1.23 -2.76
C PRO A 34 -5.85 1.68 -1.74
N PHE A 35 -5.09 2.71 -2.09
CA PHE A 35 -4.33 3.47 -1.10
C PHE A 35 -5.24 4.53 -0.46
N ARG A 36 -5.12 4.63 0.86
CA ARG A 36 -5.66 5.70 1.68
C ARG A 36 -4.54 6.64 2.11
N ARG A 37 -4.92 7.84 2.56
CA ARG A 37 -3.99 8.88 3.06
C ARG A 37 -2.81 9.12 2.09
N VAL A 38 -3.15 9.17 0.80
CA VAL A 38 -2.18 9.36 -0.28
C VAL A 38 -1.56 10.76 -0.17
N SER A 39 -0.24 10.84 -0.31
CA SER A 39 0.46 12.11 -0.49
C SER A 39 1.62 11.95 -1.47
N TRP A 40 1.89 13.03 -2.21
CA TRP A 40 2.95 13.12 -3.20
C TRP A 40 3.83 14.33 -2.91
N ASP A 41 5.14 14.11 -2.82
CA ASP A 41 6.15 15.17 -2.75
C ASP A 41 6.91 15.22 -4.08
N PRO A 42 6.66 16.21 -4.95
CA PRO A 42 7.30 16.29 -6.26
C PRO A 42 8.80 16.64 -6.17
N GLY A 43 9.23 17.36 -5.13
CA GLY A 43 10.64 17.73 -4.95
C GLY A 43 11.49 16.51 -4.63
N GLU A 44 10.97 15.64 -3.77
CA GLU A 44 11.63 14.38 -3.39
C GLU A 44 11.27 13.20 -4.28
N ARG A 45 10.29 13.36 -5.18
CA ARG A 45 9.64 12.29 -5.95
C ARG A 45 9.18 11.13 -5.07
N LEU A 46 8.55 11.48 -3.95
CA LEU A 46 8.22 10.56 -2.88
C LEU A 46 6.71 10.40 -2.72
N PHE A 47 6.22 9.22 -3.07
CA PHE A 47 4.86 8.78 -2.81
C PHE A 47 4.74 8.20 -1.40
N ARG A 48 3.62 8.50 -0.72
CA ARG A 48 3.20 7.83 0.50
C ARG A 48 1.74 7.40 0.38
N GLY A 49 1.42 6.23 0.92
CA GLY A 49 0.05 5.73 0.97
C GLY A 49 -0.08 4.57 1.94
N GLU A 50 -1.29 4.34 2.40
CA GLU A 50 -1.62 3.26 3.33
C GLU A 50 -2.64 2.29 2.71
N ILE A 51 -2.49 0.99 2.97
CA ILE A 51 -3.53 0.00 2.71
C ILE A 51 -4.11 -0.41 4.06
N CYS A 52 -5.42 -0.24 4.23
CA CYS A 52 -6.14 -0.59 5.46
C CYS A 52 -6.96 -1.87 5.25
N TRP A 53 -6.33 -3.03 5.38
CA TRP A 53 -6.97 -4.33 5.09
C TRP A 53 -8.27 -4.55 5.86
N VAL A 54 -8.26 -4.24 7.15
CA VAL A 54 -9.42 -4.46 8.02
C VAL A 54 -10.58 -3.53 7.67
N ASP A 55 -10.30 -2.27 7.38
CA ASP A 55 -11.33 -1.29 7.11
C ASP A 55 -11.93 -1.46 5.71
N ASP A 56 -11.12 -1.85 4.72
CA ASP A 56 -11.54 -1.99 3.32
C ASP A 56 -12.11 -3.38 3.00
N PHE A 57 -11.60 -4.43 3.64
CA PHE A 57 -11.91 -5.83 3.28
C PHE A 57 -12.36 -6.69 4.46
N HIS A 58 -12.51 -6.11 5.65
CA HIS A 58 -12.95 -6.81 6.87
C HIS A 58 -12.09 -8.04 7.20
N ALA A 59 -10.80 -7.99 6.84
CA ALA A 59 -9.84 -9.07 7.03
C ALA A 59 -8.43 -8.51 7.24
N THR A 60 -7.54 -9.35 7.75
CA THR A 60 -6.09 -9.11 7.67
C THR A 60 -5.51 -9.82 6.45
N TRP A 61 -4.30 -9.43 6.05
CA TRP A 61 -3.53 -10.18 5.06
C TRP A 61 -2.14 -10.48 5.60
N GLN A 62 -1.80 -11.76 5.68
CA GLN A 62 -0.54 -12.24 6.25
C GLN A 62 -0.32 -11.74 7.69
N GLY A 63 -1.37 -11.80 8.50
CA GLY A 63 -1.38 -11.36 9.91
C GLY A 63 -1.37 -9.84 10.10
N CYS A 64 -1.40 -9.05 9.03
CA CYS A 64 -1.29 -7.60 9.08
C CYS A 64 -2.62 -6.91 8.79
N ALA A 65 -2.96 -5.92 9.61
CA ALA A 65 -4.16 -5.10 9.46
C ALA A 65 -3.93 -3.89 8.56
N LYS A 66 -2.69 -3.38 8.50
CA LYS A 66 -2.35 -2.17 7.75
C LYS A 66 -0.95 -2.23 7.19
N TRP A 67 -0.77 -1.78 5.96
CA TRP A 67 0.54 -1.59 5.33
C TRP A 67 0.75 -0.10 5.00
N CYS A 68 1.90 0.46 5.32
CA CYS A 68 2.25 1.85 5.03
C CYS A 68 3.44 1.88 4.07
N TYR A 69 3.27 2.59 2.95
CA TYR A 69 4.25 2.67 1.89
C TYR A 69 4.92 4.05 1.85
N ARG A 70 6.22 4.03 1.59
CA ARG A 70 7.02 5.19 1.16
C ARG A 70 7.80 4.76 -0.07
N ILE A 71 7.54 5.37 -1.22
CA ILE A 71 8.16 4.97 -2.50
C ILE A 71 8.81 6.19 -3.13
N LYS A 72 10.14 6.19 -3.24
CA LYS A 72 10.88 7.22 -3.95
C LYS A 72 11.20 6.75 -5.36
N PHE A 73 10.79 7.53 -6.35
CA PHE A 73 11.04 7.24 -7.75
C PHE A 73 12.32 7.92 -8.24
N ASP A 74 12.93 7.35 -9.28
CA ASP A 74 13.97 8.03 -10.04
C ASP A 74 13.41 9.30 -10.73
N SER A 75 14.28 10.10 -11.35
CA SER A 75 13.86 11.33 -12.04
C SER A 75 12.92 11.09 -13.22
N SER A 76 12.92 9.89 -13.79
CA SER A 76 12.12 9.53 -14.96
C SER A 76 10.91 8.66 -14.62
N PHE A 77 10.64 8.39 -13.33
CA PHE A 77 9.54 7.54 -12.85
C PHE A 77 9.52 6.13 -13.45
N THR A 78 10.68 5.63 -13.84
CA THR A 78 10.86 4.31 -14.44
C THR A 78 11.11 3.22 -13.40
N CYS A 79 11.65 3.58 -12.23
CA CYS A 79 11.94 2.62 -11.17
C CYS A 79 11.82 3.22 -9.76
N ILE A 80 11.76 2.35 -8.75
CA ILE A 80 11.90 2.74 -7.35
C ILE A 80 13.39 2.80 -7.02
N VAL A 81 13.86 3.93 -6.50
CA VAL A 81 15.27 4.10 -6.09
C VAL A 81 15.48 3.92 -4.59
N SER A 82 14.45 4.14 -3.78
CA SER A 82 14.47 3.84 -2.35
C SER A 82 13.05 3.86 -1.75
N GLY A 83 12.94 3.45 -0.50
CA GLY A 83 11.69 3.50 0.25
C GLY A 83 11.45 2.23 1.04
N GLY A 84 10.18 1.93 1.30
CA GLY A 84 9.80 0.69 1.93
C GLY A 84 8.31 0.54 2.20
N CYS A 85 7.97 -0.64 2.70
CA CYS A 85 6.67 -0.99 3.23
C CYS A 85 6.80 -1.40 4.69
N SER A 86 6.12 -0.68 5.57
CA SER A 86 5.99 -1.04 6.98
C SER A 86 4.64 -1.71 7.21
N GLN A 87 4.63 -2.91 7.78
CA GLN A 87 3.44 -3.70 8.02
C GLN A 87 3.09 -3.69 9.51
N TYR A 88 1.81 -3.49 9.82
CA TYR A 88 1.29 -3.37 11.17
C TYR A 88 0.19 -4.40 11.40
N GLY A 89 0.24 -5.07 12.55
CA GLY A 89 -0.79 -6.00 12.99
C GLY A 89 -2.07 -5.30 13.43
N LEU A 90 -3.02 -6.08 13.91
CA LEU A 90 -4.12 -5.53 14.69
C LEU A 90 -3.53 -4.84 15.93
N ALA A 91 -3.91 -3.59 16.15
CA ALA A 91 -3.57 -2.94 17.41
C ALA A 91 -4.15 -3.78 18.55
N ARG A 92 -3.29 -4.26 19.47
CA ARG A 92 -3.81 -4.81 20.73
C ARG A 92 -4.64 -3.69 21.37
N ARG A 93 -5.94 -3.93 21.60
CA ARG A 93 -6.82 -2.98 22.27
C ARG A 93 -6.38 -2.81 23.73
N ASN A 94 -5.31 -2.07 23.95
CA ASN A 94 -5.11 -1.41 25.22
C ASN A 94 -5.55 0.04 25.00
N ILE A 95 -6.69 0.37 25.60
CA ILE A 95 -7.38 1.66 25.51
C ILE A 95 -6.57 2.81 26.15
N SER A 96 -5.45 2.51 26.80
CA SER A 96 -4.53 3.51 27.29
C SER A 96 -3.45 3.78 26.24
N ASP A 97 -3.61 4.90 25.56
CA ASP A 97 -2.57 5.64 24.85
C ASP A 97 -2.39 5.35 23.34
N SER A 98 -3.34 5.90 22.57
CA SER A 98 -3.30 6.02 21.11
C SER A 98 -2.20 6.96 20.58
N SER A 99 -1.36 7.54 21.45
CA SER A 99 -0.30 8.47 21.04
C SER A 99 1.07 7.82 20.84
N ILE A 100 1.26 6.56 21.25
CA ILE A 100 2.51 5.84 20.99
C ILE A 100 2.43 5.16 19.62
N PRO A 101 3.34 5.49 18.67
CA PRO A 101 3.40 4.80 17.39
C PRO A 101 3.67 3.31 17.63
N GLN A 102 2.76 2.44 17.20
CA GLN A 102 3.02 1.00 17.18
C GLN A 102 4.24 0.74 16.29
N ALA A 103 5.22 0.02 16.82
CA ALA A 103 6.33 -0.47 16.00
C ALA A 103 5.79 -1.40 14.90
N PRO A 104 6.32 -1.34 13.67
CA PRO A 104 5.90 -2.24 12.60
C PRO A 104 6.27 -3.68 12.95
N LEU A 105 5.39 -4.63 12.60
CA LEU A 105 5.67 -6.07 12.68
C LEU A 105 6.78 -6.46 11.71
N LYS A 106 6.79 -5.83 10.54
CA LYS A 106 7.74 -6.10 9.46
C LYS A 106 8.04 -4.82 8.69
N VAL A 107 9.29 -4.66 8.31
CA VAL A 107 9.74 -3.56 7.44
C VAL A 107 10.43 -4.18 6.24
N HIS A 108 9.97 -3.81 5.05
CA HIS A 108 10.59 -4.13 3.78
C HIS A 108 11.17 -2.86 3.19
N LEU A 109 12.44 -2.88 2.78
CA LEU A 109 13.08 -1.74 2.12
C LEU A 109 13.09 -1.96 0.60
N PHE A 110 12.80 -0.89 -0.14
CA PHE A 110 12.89 -0.90 -1.60
C PHE A 110 14.27 -0.39 -2.03
N GLY A 111 14.83 -0.98 -3.10
CA GLY A 111 16.12 -0.58 -3.66
C GLY A 111 17.29 -1.51 -3.30
N GLU A 112 17.11 -2.42 -2.33
CA GLU A 112 18.05 -3.52 -2.07
C GLU A 112 17.62 -4.81 -2.79
N GLU A 113 16.31 -5.01 -2.92
CA GLU A 113 15.69 -6.03 -3.76
C GLU A 113 14.94 -5.32 -4.90
N LEU A 114 15.18 -5.73 -6.15
CA LEU A 114 14.64 -5.08 -7.35
C LEU A 114 13.12 -5.32 -7.43
N VAL A 115 12.31 -4.35 -6.99
CA VAL A 115 10.85 -4.39 -7.13
C VAL A 115 10.45 -3.66 -8.41
N TYR A 116 10.09 -4.42 -9.45
CA TYR A 116 9.57 -3.86 -10.69
C TYR A 116 8.13 -3.36 -10.46
N ILE A 117 7.91 -2.05 -10.54
CA ILE A 117 6.57 -1.46 -10.57
C ILE A 117 6.32 -0.99 -12.01
N SER A 118 5.39 -1.63 -12.70
CA SER A 118 4.77 -1.04 -13.89
C SER A 118 3.77 0.02 -13.42
N ALA A 119 4.25 1.24 -13.20
CA ALA A 119 3.39 2.39 -12.98
C ALA A 119 2.90 2.88 -14.35
N ARG A 120 1.58 2.94 -14.54
CA ARG A 120 0.97 3.62 -15.68
C ARG A 120 0.40 4.94 -15.17
N ILE A 121 0.91 6.06 -15.66
CA ILE A 121 0.23 7.35 -15.54
C ILE A 121 -0.83 7.35 -16.65
N GLU A 122 -2.11 7.42 -16.28
CA GLU A 122 -3.16 7.75 -17.24
C GLU A 122 -3.34 9.27 -17.17
N ASP A 123 -2.96 9.97 -18.24
CA ASP A 123 -3.18 11.41 -18.35
C ASP A 123 -4.68 11.67 -18.20
N TYR A 124 -5.05 12.47 -17.19
CA TYR A 124 -6.41 12.95 -17.03
C TYR A 124 -6.67 13.99 -18.11
N ILE A 125 -7.24 13.58 -19.24
CA ILE A 125 -7.82 14.52 -20.21
C ILE A 125 -9.10 15.05 -19.56
N ALA A 126 -8.99 16.21 -18.91
CA ALA A 126 -10.16 17.01 -18.58
C ALA A 126 -10.82 17.44 -19.89
N GLY A 127 -11.97 16.84 -20.21
CA GLY A 127 -12.91 17.32 -21.22
C GLY A 127 -13.85 18.36 -20.64
#